data_AF-A0A3C1CIH5-F1
#
_entry.id   AF-A0A3C1CIH5-F1
#
_cell.length_a   1.000
_cell.length_b   1.000
_cell.length_c   1.000
_cell.angle_alpha   90.00
_cell.angle_beta   90.00
_cell.angle_gamma   90.00
#
_symmetry.space_group_name_H-M   'P 1'
#
loop_
_entity.id
_entity.type
_entity.pdbx_description
1 polymer ?
#
loop_
_entity_poly.entity_id
_entity_poly.type
_entity_poly.pdbx_seq_one_letter_code
_entity_poly.pdbx_strand_id
1 'polypeptide(L)'
;MYARVYDKLLDIERTGHDWWFEIWGGHYDEGNSVTRVEFEIGRKALSEFGLDSPAQVLAAAGALWRYATEEWLTYREPTTDSNRTRWRLAPEWEVVQAAGLQTTEMSLERLQERGKAGSLRKITPALVGYLAGFAALVGTSDVDDTLTALDDHVRNDEIVRHRSFAERVVERRARKIA
;
A
#
# COMPACT_ATOMS: atom_id res chain seq x y z
N MET A 1 14.23 7.84 -12.96
CA MET A 1 13.74 6.55 -12.45
C MET A 1 14.08 6.48 -10.97
N TYR A 2 13.25 5.87 -10.15
CA TYR A 2 13.48 5.70 -8.72
C TYR A 2 13.35 4.23 -8.33
N ALA A 3 14.19 3.77 -7.40
CA ALA A 3 14.05 2.45 -6.79
C ALA A 3 13.77 2.55 -5.30
N ARG A 4 12.98 1.60 -4.81
CA ARG A 4 12.70 1.40 -3.38
C ARG A 4 12.95 -0.06 -3.06
N VAL A 5 13.80 -0.29 -2.05
CA VAL A 5 14.08 -1.62 -1.50
C VAL A 5 13.85 -1.54 0.01
N TYR A 6 12.91 -2.32 0.53
CA TYR A 6 12.50 -2.24 1.94
C TYR A 6 11.84 -3.52 2.43
N ASP A 7 11.79 -3.65 3.75
CA ASP A 7 11.03 -4.69 4.43
C ASP A 7 9.53 -4.41 4.32
N LYS A 8 8.85 -5.29 3.58
CA LYS A 8 7.43 -5.19 3.30
C LYS A 8 6.57 -5.59 4.50
N LEU A 9 7.06 -6.43 5.41
CA LEU A 9 6.33 -6.77 6.63
C LEU A 9 6.25 -5.56 7.57
N LEU A 10 7.37 -4.84 7.74
CA LEU A 10 7.39 -3.58 8.50
C LEU A 10 6.47 -2.52 7.87
N ASP A 11 6.46 -2.43 6.53
CA ASP A 11 5.52 -1.54 5.83
C ASP A 11 4.06 -1.96 6.06
N ILE A 12 3.73 -3.26 6.02
CA ILE A 12 2.39 -3.79 6.29
C ILE A 12 1.95 -3.46 7.71
N GLU A 13 2.80 -3.64 8.71
CA GLU A 13 2.50 -3.29 10.10
C GLU A 13 2.17 -1.81 10.23
N ARG A 14 3.01 -0.94 9.64
CA ARG A 14 2.81 0.50 9.66
C ARG A 14 1.61 0.96 8.85
N THR A 15 1.30 0.33 7.72
CA THR A 15 0.26 0.77 6.75
C THR A 15 -1.08 0.05 6.91
N GLY A 16 -1.12 -1.10 7.56
CA GLY A 16 -2.33 -1.93 7.71
C GLY A 16 -2.72 -2.63 6.42
N HIS A 17 -1.74 -2.88 5.54
CA HIS A 17 -1.95 -3.57 4.27
C HIS A 17 -1.76 -5.09 4.43
N ASP A 18 -2.32 -5.65 5.49
CA ASP A 18 -2.31 -7.08 5.80
C ASP A 18 -2.96 -7.96 4.72
N TRP A 19 -3.75 -7.36 3.82
CA TRP A 19 -4.23 -8.03 2.61
C TRP A 19 -3.15 -8.58 1.69
N TRP A 20 -1.88 -8.15 1.82
CA TRP A 20 -0.76 -8.74 1.09
C TRP A 20 -0.57 -10.22 1.42
N PHE A 21 -0.85 -10.65 2.66
CA PHE A 21 -0.78 -12.07 3.03
C PHE A 21 -1.77 -12.92 2.24
N GLU A 22 -2.96 -12.37 1.95
CA GLU A 22 -3.95 -13.05 1.11
C GLU A 22 -3.54 -13.12 -0.38
N ILE A 23 -2.65 -12.24 -0.83
CA ILE A 23 -2.12 -12.26 -2.22
C ILE A 23 -1.00 -13.26 -2.34
N TRP A 24 -0.07 -13.23 -1.40
CA TRP A 24 1.05 -14.15 -1.39
C TRP A 24 0.55 -15.58 -1.14
N GLY A 25 -0.52 -15.75 -0.35
CA GLY A 25 -1.12 -17.05 -0.09
C GLY A 25 -0.07 -18.03 0.43
N GLY A 26 -0.03 -19.23 -0.16
CA GLY A 26 0.95 -20.25 0.19
C GLY A 26 2.41 -19.95 -0.22
N HIS A 27 2.66 -18.86 -0.94
CA HIS A 27 4.03 -18.41 -1.22
C HIS A 27 4.62 -17.56 -0.09
N TYR A 28 3.80 -17.11 0.86
CA TYR A 28 4.31 -16.45 2.06
C TYR A 28 4.81 -17.51 3.04
N ASP A 29 6.09 -17.39 3.41
CA ASP A 29 6.71 -18.21 4.43
C ASP A 29 6.68 -17.47 5.77
N GLU A 30 5.84 -17.95 6.69
CA GLU A 30 5.67 -17.34 8.00
C GLU A 30 6.97 -17.37 8.80
N GLY A 31 7.38 -16.21 9.34
CA GLY A 31 8.60 -16.07 10.11
C GLY A 31 9.82 -15.60 9.31
N ASN A 32 9.73 -15.57 7.97
CA ASN A 32 10.74 -14.95 7.12
C ASN A 32 10.38 -13.51 6.76
N SER A 33 11.40 -12.65 6.61
CA SER A 33 11.20 -11.28 6.15
C SER A 33 10.82 -11.26 4.67
N VAL A 34 10.04 -10.25 4.27
CA VAL A 34 9.66 -10.05 2.86
C VAL A 34 10.31 -8.78 2.38
N THR A 35 11.31 -8.88 1.50
CA THR A 35 11.91 -7.71 0.86
C THR A 35 11.13 -7.37 -0.41
N ARG A 36 10.65 -6.13 -0.51
CA ARG A 36 10.03 -5.62 -1.73
C ARG A 36 11.01 -4.72 -2.50
N VAL A 37 11.17 -5.02 -3.78
CA VAL A 37 11.92 -4.21 -4.75
C VAL A 37 10.93 -3.57 -5.72
N GLU A 38 10.92 -2.23 -5.79
CA GLU A 38 10.04 -1.47 -6.68
C GLU A 38 10.84 -0.49 -7.53
N PHE A 39 10.47 -0.39 -8.81
CA PHE A 39 10.96 0.63 -9.71
C PHE A 39 9.83 1.54 -10.19
N GLU A 40 10.05 2.83 -10.09
CA GLU A 40 9.14 3.86 -10.57
C GLU A 40 9.75 4.58 -11.78
N ILE A 41 9.10 4.41 -12.94
CA ILE A 41 9.54 4.93 -14.22
C ILE A 41 8.62 6.08 -14.62
N GLY A 42 9.12 7.30 -14.53
CA GLY A 42 8.36 8.51 -14.89
C GLY A 42 8.14 8.64 -16.39
N ARG A 43 7.17 9.49 -16.79
CA ARG A 43 6.74 9.64 -18.18
C ARG A 43 7.88 9.96 -19.16
N LYS A 44 8.81 10.83 -18.79
CA LYS A 44 9.95 11.20 -19.65
C LYS A 44 10.80 9.98 -20.03
N ALA A 45 11.11 9.12 -19.07
CA ALA A 45 11.89 7.91 -19.33
C ALA A 45 11.08 6.91 -20.17
N LEU A 46 9.78 6.76 -19.92
CA LEU A 46 8.90 5.92 -20.74
C LEU A 46 8.85 6.39 -22.21
N SER A 47 8.79 7.71 -22.45
CA SER A 47 8.84 8.26 -23.81
C SER A 47 10.19 8.05 -24.49
N GLU A 48 11.30 8.08 -23.74
CA GLU A 48 12.64 7.74 -24.27
C GLU A 48 12.72 6.27 -24.73
N PHE A 49 11.93 5.37 -24.11
CA PHE A 49 11.74 3.99 -24.56
C PHE A 49 10.69 3.83 -25.67
N GLY A 50 10.07 4.92 -26.15
CA GLY A 50 9.01 4.87 -27.15
C GLY A 50 7.68 4.30 -26.64
N LEU A 51 7.44 4.34 -25.33
CA LEU A 51 6.23 3.83 -24.69
C LEU A 51 5.27 4.98 -24.37
N ASP A 52 4.22 5.12 -25.18
CA ASP A 52 3.34 6.27 -25.12
C ASP A 52 1.96 6.01 -24.50
N SER A 53 1.59 4.75 -24.29
CA SER A 53 0.31 4.35 -23.72
C SER A 53 0.45 3.33 -22.58
N PRO A 54 -0.51 3.26 -21.65
CA PRO A 54 -0.51 2.24 -20.59
C PRO A 54 -0.44 0.80 -21.13
N ALA A 55 -1.12 0.51 -22.24
CA ALA A 55 -1.09 -0.80 -22.86
C ALA A 55 0.31 -1.19 -23.36
N GLN A 56 1.03 -0.24 -23.97
CA GLN A 56 2.43 -0.45 -24.36
C GLN A 56 3.35 -0.66 -23.15
N VAL A 57 3.14 0.11 -22.07
CA VAL A 57 3.93 -0.04 -20.83
C VAL A 57 3.70 -1.42 -20.20
N LEU A 58 2.45 -1.88 -20.13
CA LEU A 58 2.13 -3.22 -19.60
C LEU A 58 2.72 -4.32 -20.48
N ALA A 59 2.61 -4.20 -21.81
CA ALA A 59 3.21 -5.14 -22.74
C ALA A 59 4.75 -5.16 -22.64
N ALA A 60 5.37 -4.03 -22.28
CA ALA A 60 6.81 -3.90 -22.09
C ALA A 60 7.28 -4.18 -20.64
N ALA A 61 6.39 -4.55 -19.72
CA ALA A 61 6.71 -4.63 -18.29
C ALA A 61 7.91 -5.52 -17.98
N GLY A 62 8.00 -6.70 -18.60
CA GLY A 62 9.16 -7.60 -18.44
C GLY A 62 10.48 -6.99 -18.96
N ALA A 63 10.44 -6.26 -20.09
CA ALA A 63 11.61 -5.59 -20.63
C ALA A 63 12.06 -4.41 -19.75
N LEU A 64 11.10 -3.65 -19.20
CA LEU A 64 11.34 -2.58 -18.25
C LEU A 64 11.92 -3.11 -16.93
N TRP A 65 11.41 -4.24 -16.42
CA TRP A 65 11.95 -4.90 -15.24
C TRP A 65 13.42 -5.28 -15.45
N ARG A 66 13.70 -5.98 -16.57
CA ARG A 66 15.06 -6.37 -16.94
C ARG A 66 16.02 -5.18 -17.00
N TYR A 67 15.64 -4.12 -17.71
CA TYR A 67 16.45 -2.89 -17.77
C TYR A 67 16.71 -2.33 -16.36
N ALA A 68 15.68 -2.29 -15.52
CA ALA A 68 15.79 -1.74 -14.18
C ALA A 68 16.73 -2.56 -13.28
N THR A 69 16.69 -3.90 -13.37
CA THR A 69 17.44 -4.82 -12.49
C THR A 69 18.81 -5.25 -13.02
N GLU A 70 19.04 -5.19 -14.34
CA GLU A 70 20.30 -5.63 -14.97
C GLU A 70 21.20 -4.45 -15.38
N GLU A 71 20.62 -3.32 -15.77
CA GLU A 71 21.38 -2.19 -16.32
C GLU A 71 21.38 -0.99 -15.38
N TRP A 72 20.21 -0.55 -14.89
CA TRP A 72 20.11 0.69 -14.13
C TRP A 72 20.54 0.54 -12.67
N LEU A 73 20.12 -0.53 -12.00
CA LEU A 73 20.49 -0.82 -10.62
C LEU A 73 20.87 -2.30 -10.47
N THR A 74 22.09 -2.55 -10.02
CA THR A 74 22.54 -3.90 -9.64
C THR A 74 23.06 -3.90 -8.22
N TYR A 75 22.72 -4.93 -7.45
CA TYR A 75 23.36 -5.19 -6.17
C TYR A 75 24.46 -6.24 -6.33
N ARG A 76 25.69 -5.84 -5.99
CA ARG A 76 26.91 -6.61 -6.21
C ARG A 76 27.71 -6.69 -4.92
N GLU A 77 28.38 -7.81 -4.73
CA GLU A 77 29.20 -8.04 -3.55
C GLU A 77 30.60 -7.42 -3.71
N PRO A 78 31.07 -6.61 -2.73
CA PRO A 78 32.41 -6.06 -2.73
C PRO A 78 33.49 -7.14 -2.84
N THR A 79 34.48 -6.87 -3.69
CA THR A 79 35.69 -7.70 -3.81
C THR A 79 36.94 -6.83 -3.65
N THR A 80 38.12 -7.43 -3.72
CA THR A 80 39.40 -6.69 -3.71
C THR A 80 39.64 -5.89 -5.00
N ASP A 81 38.88 -6.13 -6.07
CA ASP A 81 38.96 -5.34 -7.30
C ASP A 81 38.34 -3.95 -7.06
N SER A 82 39.06 -2.88 -7.41
CA SER A 82 38.57 -1.51 -7.29
C SER A 82 37.49 -1.18 -8.32
N ASN A 83 37.40 -1.97 -9.40
CA ASN A 83 36.38 -1.81 -10.42
C ASN A 83 35.07 -2.54 -10.06
N ARG A 84 34.10 -1.77 -9.56
CA ARG A 84 32.79 -2.25 -9.12
C ARG A 84 31.97 -2.94 -10.22
N THR A 85 32.23 -2.68 -11.50
CA THR A 85 31.50 -3.34 -12.60
C THR A 85 31.92 -4.79 -12.83
N ARG A 86 33.05 -5.21 -12.23
CA ARG A 86 33.53 -6.61 -12.23
C ARG A 86 33.10 -7.39 -10.99
N TRP A 87 32.51 -6.72 -10.01
CA TRP A 87 32.01 -7.38 -8.83
C TRP A 87 30.89 -8.34 -9.21
N ARG A 88 30.90 -9.52 -8.58
CA ARG A 88 29.87 -10.51 -8.81
C ARG A 88 28.51 -9.97 -8.36
N LEU A 89 27.46 -10.39 -9.06
CA LEU A 89 26.09 -10.12 -8.64
C LEU A 89 25.85 -10.80 -7.28
N ALA A 90 25.13 -10.12 -6.38
CA ALA A 90 24.73 -10.75 -5.14
C ALA A 90 23.67 -11.83 -5.42
N PRO A 91 23.71 -13.02 -4.78
CA PRO A 91 22.75 -14.10 -5.04
C PRO A 91 21.29 -13.69 -4.86
N GLU A 92 21.00 -12.85 -3.86
CA GLU A 92 19.68 -12.27 -3.63
C GLU A 92 19.22 -11.38 -4.79
N TRP A 93 20.14 -10.75 -5.51
CA TRP A 93 19.82 -9.94 -6.68
C TRP A 93 19.63 -10.78 -7.95
N GLU A 94 20.26 -11.95 -8.03
CA GLU A 94 19.95 -12.95 -9.08
C GLU A 94 18.47 -13.37 -8.98
N VAL A 95 17.96 -13.57 -7.77
CA VAL A 95 16.53 -13.87 -7.54
C VAL A 95 15.65 -12.72 -8.01
N VAL A 96 16.04 -11.46 -7.75
CA VAL A 96 15.31 -10.27 -8.20
C VAL A 96 15.30 -10.17 -9.72
N GLN A 97 16.42 -10.41 -10.39
CA GLN A 97 16.51 -10.40 -11.85
C GLN A 97 15.68 -11.53 -12.48
N ALA A 98 15.68 -12.71 -11.86
CA ALA A 98 14.91 -13.86 -12.32
C ALA A 98 13.40 -13.74 -12.07
N ALA A 99 12.99 -12.87 -11.14
CA ALA A 99 11.59 -12.62 -10.86
C ALA A 99 10.90 -11.97 -12.08
N GLY A 100 10.18 -12.77 -12.86
CA GLY A 100 9.39 -12.26 -13.97
C GLY A 100 8.13 -11.54 -13.46
N LEU A 101 7.76 -10.44 -14.10
CA LEU A 101 6.42 -9.87 -13.97
C LEU A 101 5.44 -10.78 -14.72
N GLN A 102 5.07 -11.92 -14.12
CA GLN A 102 3.84 -12.59 -14.53
C GLN A 102 2.69 -11.67 -14.13
N THR A 103 1.90 -11.22 -15.10
CA THR A 103 0.64 -10.54 -14.85
C THR A 103 -0.31 -11.55 -14.19
N THR A 104 -0.23 -11.68 -12.87
CA THR A 104 -1.26 -12.37 -12.11
C THR A 104 -2.55 -11.60 -12.35
N GLU A 105 -3.56 -12.24 -12.93
CA GLU A 105 -4.89 -11.69 -13.23
C GLU A 105 -5.66 -11.41 -11.92
N MET A 106 -5.19 -10.45 -11.14
CA MET A 106 -5.89 -9.99 -9.96
C MET A 106 -6.36 -8.56 -10.23
N SER A 107 -7.68 -8.40 -10.36
CA SER A 107 -8.28 -7.12 -10.74
C SER A 107 -7.97 -6.03 -9.70
N LEU A 108 -7.71 -4.81 -10.19
CA LEU A 108 -7.45 -3.64 -9.35
C LEU A 108 -8.59 -3.38 -8.34
N GLU A 109 -9.82 -3.74 -8.70
CA GLU A 109 -11.01 -3.67 -7.83
C GLU A 109 -10.84 -4.50 -6.56
N ARG A 110 -10.34 -5.74 -6.67
CA ARG A 110 -10.10 -6.62 -5.52
C ARG A 110 -9.02 -6.08 -4.58
N LEU A 111 -8.01 -5.42 -5.12
CA LEU A 111 -6.95 -4.78 -4.34
C LEU A 111 -7.50 -3.60 -3.51
N GLN A 112 -8.39 -2.81 -4.11
CA GLN A 112 -9.02 -1.64 -3.47
C GLN A 112 -9.98 -2.06 -2.35
N GLU A 113 -10.79 -3.09 -2.57
CA GLU A 113 -11.69 -3.65 -1.55
C GLU A 113 -10.91 -4.14 -0.33
N ARG A 114 -9.82 -4.86 -0.58
CA ARG A 114 -8.91 -5.35 0.45
C ARG A 114 -8.18 -4.23 1.22
N GLY A 115 -7.73 -3.19 0.52
CA GLY A 115 -7.16 -1.99 1.15
C GLY A 115 -8.15 -1.24 2.05
N LYS A 116 -9.43 -1.20 1.67
CA LYS A 116 -10.51 -0.63 2.50
C LYS A 116 -10.70 -1.44 3.79
N ALA A 117 -10.69 -2.77 3.71
CA ALA A 117 -10.80 -3.65 4.88
C ALA A 117 -9.65 -3.43 5.88
N GLY A 118 -8.41 -3.36 5.41
CA GLY A 118 -7.24 -3.05 6.25
C GLY A 118 -7.32 -1.67 6.92
N SER A 119 -7.80 -0.67 6.20
CA SER A 119 -8.03 0.68 6.76
C SER A 119 -9.08 0.68 7.88
N LEU A 120 -10.15 -0.11 7.74
CA LEU A 120 -11.18 -0.24 8.78
C LEU A 120 -10.61 -0.90 10.03
N ARG A 121 -9.86 -2.00 9.89
CA ARG A 121 -9.20 -2.69 11.01
C ARG A 121 -8.37 -1.76 11.90
N LYS A 122 -7.71 -0.76 11.30
CA LYS A 122 -6.90 0.23 12.04
C LYS A 122 -7.70 1.25 12.84
N ILE A 123 -8.81 1.75 12.29
CA ILE A 123 -9.57 2.82 12.94
C ILE A 123 -10.54 2.28 13.99
N THR A 124 -10.98 1.02 13.83
CA THR A 124 -11.97 0.40 14.71
C THR A 124 -11.60 0.43 16.19
N PRO A 125 -10.37 0.11 16.64
CA PRO A 125 -10.02 0.16 18.07
C PRO A 125 -10.18 1.55 18.69
N ALA A 126 -9.74 2.60 17.99
CA ALA A 126 -9.91 3.97 18.45
C ALA A 126 -11.39 4.38 18.47
N LEU A 127 -12.14 4.00 17.43
CA LEU A 127 -13.59 4.25 17.35
C LEU A 127 -14.34 3.59 18.51
N VAL A 128 -14.02 2.33 18.82
CA VAL A 128 -14.59 1.59 19.96
C VAL A 128 -14.25 2.28 21.27
N GLY A 129 -13.01 2.74 21.46
CA GLY A 129 -12.62 3.50 22.66
C GLY A 129 -13.42 4.79 22.83
N TYR A 130 -13.62 5.56 21.74
CA TYR A 130 -14.45 6.77 21.78
C TYR A 130 -15.93 6.46 22.04
N LEU A 131 -16.48 5.42 21.42
CA LEU A 131 -17.85 4.99 21.63
C LEU A 131 -18.07 4.54 23.08
N ALA A 132 -17.15 3.78 23.66
CA ALA A 132 -17.23 3.36 25.06
C ALA A 132 -17.18 4.56 26.02
N GLY A 133 -16.31 5.54 25.75
CA GLY A 133 -16.25 6.78 26.53
C GLY A 133 -17.53 7.61 26.43
N PHE A 134 -18.13 7.68 25.24
CA PHE A 134 -19.42 8.34 25.03
C PHE A 134 -20.56 7.59 25.74
N ALA A 135 -20.63 6.26 25.61
CA ALA A 135 -21.62 5.41 26.27
C ALA A 135 -21.65 5.63 27.78
N ALA A 136 -20.47 5.72 28.40
CA ALA A 136 -20.35 6.01 29.84
C ALA A 136 -20.94 7.38 30.24
N LEU A 137 -20.88 8.39 29.36
CA LEU A 137 -21.42 9.73 29.63
C LEU A 137 -22.94 9.78 29.47
N VAL A 138 -23.49 9.06 28.49
CA VAL A 138 -24.93 9.02 28.21
C VAL A 138 -25.67 7.91 28.97
N GLY A 139 -24.95 7.03 29.65
CA GLY A 139 -25.50 5.98 30.49
C GLY A 139 -26.00 4.74 29.74
N THR A 140 -25.50 4.49 28.52
CA THR A 140 -25.83 3.30 27.72
C THR A 140 -24.84 2.16 27.98
N SER A 141 -25.29 0.91 27.80
CA SER A 141 -24.51 -0.29 28.15
C SER A 141 -24.20 -1.22 26.98
N ASP A 142 -24.80 -1.00 25.82
CA ASP A 142 -24.52 -1.76 24.59
C ASP A 142 -24.32 -0.83 23.40
N VAL A 143 -23.85 -1.40 22.29
CA VAL A 143 -23.48 -0.66 21.09
C VAL A 143 -24.69 -0.06 20.40
N ASP A 144 -25.82 -0.76 20.35
CA ASP A 144 -26.98 -0.33 19.57
C ASP A 144 -27.67 0.88 20.23
N ASP A 145 -27.83 0.85 21.56
CA ASP A 145 -28.35 1.96 22.34
C ASP A 145 -27.39 3.17 22.27
N THR A 146 -26.08 2.92 22.33
CA THR A 146 -25.05 3.96 22.21
C THR A 146 -25.08 4.63 20.83
N LEU A 147 -25.23 3.87 19.75
CA LEU A 147 -25.32 4.42 18.39
C LEU A 147 -26.62 5.21 18.19
N THR A 148 -27.72 4.75 18.79
CA THR A 148 -28.99 5.50 18.78
C THR A 148 -28.82 6.85 19.47
N ALA A 149 -28.24 6.88 20.68
CA ALA A 149 -27.98 8.12 21.40
C ALA A 149 -26.97 9.05 20.70
N LEU A 150 -26.03 8.46 19.95
CA LEU A 150 -25.03 9.20 19.18
C LEU A 150 -25.65 9.96 18.00
N ASP A 151 -26.68 9.42 17.32
CA ASP A 151 -27.33 10.09 16.18
C ASP A 151 -27.85 11.47 16.58
N ASP A 152 -28.56 11.56 17.71
CA ASP A 152 -29.09 12.82 18.24
C ASP A 152 -27.96 13.83 18.54
N HIS A 153 -26.85 13.37 19.12
CA HIS A 153 -25.71 14.23 19.45
C HIS A 153 -24.97 14.71 18.20
N VAL A 154 -24.83 13.86 17.18
CA VAL A 154 -24.21 14.23 15.90
C VAL A 154 -25.05 15.28 15.19
N ARG A 155 -26.38 15.08 15.12
CA ARG A 155 -27.30 16.06 14.52
C ARG A 155 -27.27 17.41 15.23
N ASN A 156 -27.23 17.39 16.56
CA ASN A 156 -27.08 18.62 17.33
C ASN A 156 -25.75 19.32 17.07
N ASP A 157 -24.63 18.60 16.93
CA ASP A 157 -23.33 19.19 16.54
C ASP A 157 -23.38 19.80 15.13
N GLU A 158 -24.09 19.17 14.18
CA GLU A 158 -24.28 19.73 12.83
C GLU A 158 -24.98 21.09 12.86
N ILE A 159 -26.04 21.22 13.68
CA ILE A 159 -26.79 22.46 13.87
C ILE A 159 -25.90 23.52 14.52
N VAL A 160 -25.26 23.19 15.64
CA VAL A 160 -24.44 24.13 16.43
C VAL A 160 -23.25 24.64 15.63
N ARG A 161 -22.61 23.77 14.84
CA ARG A 161 -21.44 24.15 14.05
C ARG A 161 -21.79 24.66 12.66
N HIS A 162 -23.07 24.73 12.31
CA HIS A 162 -23.56 25.07 10.98
C HIS A 162 -22.85 24.28 9.87
N ARG A 163 -22.60 22.99 10.12
CA ARG A 163 -21.80 22.15 9.24
C ARG A 163 -22.18 20.69 9.37
N SER A 164 -22.72 20.15 8.28
CA SER A 164 -23.19 18.78 8.20
C SER A 164 -22.04 17.76 8.23
N PHE A 165 -22.37 16.57 8.67
CA PHE A 165 -21.56 15.37 8.59
C PHE A 165 -21.27 15.02 7.12
N ALA A 166 -22.24 15.21 6.22
CA ALA A 166 -22.06 14.99 4.78
C ALA A 166 -20.94 15.87 4.20
N GLU A 167 -20.89 17.16 4.55
CA GLU A 167 -19.81 18.07 4.14
C GLU A 167 -18.45 17.62 4.67
N ARG A 168 -18.38 17.17 5.93
CA ARG A 168 -17.15 16.61 6.52
C ARG A 168 -16.68 15.37 5.76
N VAL A 169 -17.59 14.50 5.33
CA VAL A 169 -17.27 13.32 4.53
C VAL A 169 -16.74 13.71 3.16
N VAL A 170 -17.37 14.67 2.48
CA VAL A 170 -16.91 15.18 1.17
C VAL A 170 -15.51 15.76 1.27
N GLU A 171 -15.24 16.61 2.26
CA GLU A 171 -13.90 17.16 2.48
C GLU A 171 -12.85 16.09 2.77
N ARG A 172 -13.18 15.10 3.62
CA ARG A 172 -12.26 13.98 3.89
C ARG A 172 -11.98 13.15 2.64
N ARG A 173 -12.97 12.96 1.77
CA ARG A 173 -12.78 12.28 0.47
C ARG A 173 -11.89 13.12 -0.45
N ALA A 174 -12.11 14.43 -0.54
CA ALA A 174 -11.29 15.33 -1.33
C ALA A 174 -9.82 15.33 -0.89
N ARG A 175 -9.55 15.36 0.43
CA ARG A 175 -8.19 15.27 1.01
C ARG A 175 -7.48 13.93 0.76
N LYS A 176 -8.22 12.88 0.40
CA LYS A 176 -7.65 11.55 0.11
C LYS A 176 -7.31 11.39 -1.38
N ILE A 177 -7.80 12.30 -2.22
CA ILE A 177 -7.61 12.31 -3.69
C ILE A 177 -6.53 13.33 -4.11
N ALA A 178 -6.33 14.40 -3.32
CA ALA A 178 -5.24 15.37 -3.46
C ALA A 178 -3.94 14.85 -2.83
#